data_AF-A0A6N7Q386-F1
#
_entry.id   AF-A0A6N7Q386-F1
#
_cell.length_a   1.000
_cell.length_b   1.000
_cell.length_c   1.000
_cell.angle_alpha   90.00
_cell.angle_beta   90.00
_cell.angle_gamma   90.00
#
_symmetry.space_group_name_H-M   'P 1'
#
loop_
_entity.id
_entity.type
_entity.pdbx_description
1 polymer ?
#
loop_
_entity_poly.entity_id
_entity_poly.type
_entity_poly.pdbx_seq_one_letter_code
_entity_poly.pdbx_strand_id
1 'polypeptide(L)'
;MATLPTELVFASDGTIYICIEDEPPPGRRVFVGYTLTDEERAQYGTRDLLRWACLQTLAFGSDGRVYVEERAIDAAGRKVFRGYALTDREAGRAFEEFHRMAFNLTIAAIQTK
;
A
#
# COMPACT_ATOMS: atom_id res chain seq x y z
N MET A 1 4.28 17.65 -11.05
CA MET A 1 4.96 16.38 -10.69
C MET A 1 4.17 15.24 -11.33
N ALA A 2 4.82 14.33 -12.05
CA ALA A 2 4.14 13.14 -12.54
C ALA A 2 3.70 12.29 -11.34
N THR A 3 2.40 11.98 -11.24
CA THR A 3 1.90 11.02 -10.27
C THR A 3 2.41 9.65 -10.64
N LEU A 4 3.24 9.05 -9.77
CA LEU A 4 3.63 7.65 -9.93
C LEU A 4 2.38 6.76 -9.88
N PRO A 5 2.27 5.76 -10.77
CA PRO A 5 1.24 4.75 -10.64
C PRO A 5 1.46 3.96 -9.33
N THR A 6 0.37 3.42 -8.79
CA THR A 6 0.44 2.61 -7.56
C THR A 6 0.44 1.15 -7.98
N GLU A 7 1.62 0.56 -8.05
CA GLU A 7 1.82 -0.82 -8.51
C GLU A 7 1.48 -1.85 -7.44
N LEU A 8 1.67 -1.47 -6.18
CA LEU A 8 1.38 -2.30 -5.01
C LEU A 8 1.07 -1.45 -3.78
N VAL A 9 0.40 -2.09 -2.82
CA VAL A 9 0.16 -1.55 -1.48
C VAL A 9 0.50 -2.59 -0.40
N PHE A 10 1.02 -2.12 0.74
CA PHE A 10 1.20 -2.90 1.97
C PHE A 10 0.06 -2.61 2.93
N ALA A 11 -0.80 -3.59 3.18
CA ALA A 11 -1.95 -3.43 4.05
C ALA A 11 -1.62 -3.69 5.53
N SER A 12 -2.41 -3.08 6.42
CA SER A 12 -2.28 -3.18 7.88
C SER A 12 -2.58 -4.58 8.42
N ASP A 13 -3.25 -5.42 7.63
CA ASP A 13 -3.49 -6.84 7.92
C ASP A 13 -2.29 -7.73 7.53
N GLY A 14 -1.19 -7.15 7.04
CA GLY A 14 0.01 -7.84 6.61
C GLY A 14 0.00 -8.29 5.14
N THR A 15 -1.10 -8.05 4.40
CA THR A 15 -1.22 -8.48 3.01
C THR A 15 -0.54 -7.50 2.06
N ILE A 16 0.15 -8.04 1.06
CA ILE A 16 0.60 -7.27 -0.09
C ILE A 16 -0.43 -7.44 -1.21
N TYR A 17 -0.94 -6.33 -1.73
CA TYR A 17 -1.79 -6.33 -2.92
C TYR A 17 -1.03 -5.74 -4.09
N ILE A 18 -1.09 -6.41 -5.25
CA ILE A 18 -0.55 -5.90 -6.52
C ILE A 18 -1.70 -5.35 -7.34
N CYS A 19 -1.45 -4.24 -8.05
CA CYS A 19 -2.40 -3.59 -8.94
C CYS A 19 -3.01 -4.61 -9.91
N ILE A 20 -4.32 -4.51 -10.10
CA ILE A 20 -5.04 -5.30 -11.09
C ILE A 20 -4.92 -4.60 -12.45
N GLU A 21 -4.15 -5.18 -13.36
CA GLU A 21 -4.13 -4.78 -14.78
C GLU A 21 -5.32 -5.39 -15.54
N ASP A 22 -5.66 -6.66 -15.27
CA ASP A 22 -6.72 -7.45 -15.92
C ASP A 22 -7.72 -8.08 -14.92
N GLU A 23 -8.06 -9.37 -15.04
CA GLU A 23 -8.81 -10.09 -14.01
C GLU A 23 -7.86 -10.66 -12.95
N PRO A 24 -8.23 -10.59 -11.65
CA PRO A 24 -7.42 -11.20 -10.61
C PRO A 24 -7.38 -12.72 -10.81
N PRO A 25 -6.27 -13.40 -10.47
CA PRO A 25 -6.22 -14.86 -10.51
C PRO A 25 -7.36 -15.48 -9.66
N PRO A 26 -7.89 -16.65 -10.04
CA PRO A 26 -9.01 -17.27 -9.33
C PRO A 26 -8.72 -17.46 -7.84
N GLY A 27 -9.71 -17.14 -7.00
CA GLY A 27 -9.63 -17.30 -5.54
C GLY A 27 -8.78 -16.25 -4.82
N ARG A 28 -8.23 -15.25 -5.52
CA ARG A 28 -7.52 -14.16 -4.86
C ARG A 28 -8.48 -13.15 -4.24
N ARG A 29 -8.21 -12.77 -2.99
CA ARG A 29 -8.88 -11.65 -2.34
C ARG A 29 -8.55 -10.36 -3.07
N VAL A 30 -9.54 -9.50 -3.26
CA VAL A 30 -9.39 -8.18 -3.87
C VAL A 30 -9.48 -7.13 -2.79
N PHE A 31 -8.61 -6.13 -2.86
CA PHE A 31 -8.68 -4.90 -2.10
C PHE A 31 -9.00 -3.75 -3.05
N VAL A 32 -9.98 -2.95 -2.67
CA VAL A 32 -10.28 -1.65 -3.29
C VAL A 32 -10.11 -0.61 -2.21
N GLY A 33 -9.31 0.40 -2.48
CA GLY A 33 -9.04 1.46 -1.51
C GLY A 33 -9.02 2.85 -2.13
N TYR A 34 -9.39 3.83 -1.31
CA TYR A 34 -9.42 5.25 -1.68
C TYR A 34 -8.34 6.01 -0.92
N THR A 35 -7.65 6.94 -1.59
CA THR A 35 -6.59 7.71 -0.94
C THR A 35 -7.14 8.67 0.10
N LEU A 36 -6.48 8.74 1.26
CA LEU A 36 -6.62 9.89 2.16
C LEU A 36 -6.09 11.16 1.49
N THR A 37 -6.79 12.26 1.75
CA THR A 37 -6.35 13.61 1.38
C THR A 37 -5.18 14.06 2.26
N ASP A 38 -4.48 15.10 1.82
CA ASP A 38 -3.37 15.65 2.60
C ASP A 38 -3.85 16.22 3.94
N GLU A 39 -5.03 16.87 3.94
CA GLU A 39 -5.70 17.39 5.13
C GLU A 39 -6.08 16.29 6.13
N GLU A 40 -6.67 15.19 5.66
CA GLU A 40 -7.04 14.07 6.53
C GLU A 40 -5.81 13.41 7.17
N ARG A 41 -4.74 13.20 6.38
CA ARG A 41 -3.48 12.65 6.93
C ARG A 41 -2.90 13.56 8.00
N ALA A 42 -2.94 14.88 7.78
CA ALA A 42 -2.48 15.86 8.75
C ALA A 42 -3.36 15.89 10.01
N GLN A 43 -4.67 15.75 9.85
CA GLN A 43 -5.64 15.75 10.95
C GLN A 43 -5.50 14.52 11.85
N TYR A 44 -5.44 13.31 11.28
CA TYR A 44 -5.32 12.08 12.07
C TYR A 44 -3.93 11.93 12.69
N GLY A 45 -2.89 12.42 11.99
CA GLY A 45 -1.51 12.16 12.38
C GLY A 45 -1.19 10.66 12.48
N THR A 46 0.02 10.30 12.88
CA THR A 46 0.45 8.89 12.88
C THR A 46 -0.32 8.03 13.87
N ARG A 47 -0.63 8.56 15.07
CA ARG A 47 -1.24 7.76 16.14
C ARG A 47 -2.69 7.37 15.82
N ASP A 48 -3.49 8.30 15.31
CA ASP A 48 -4.90 7.98 15.02
C ASP A 48 -5.01 7.15 13.74
N LEU A 49 -4.10 7.30 12.78
CA LEU A 49 -3.99 6.37 11.64
C LEU A 49 -3.71 4.93 12.11
N LEU A 50 -2.81 4.73 13.06
CA LEU A 50 -2.54 3.40 13.62
C LEU A 50 -3.76 2.83 14.35
N ARG A 51 -4.49 3.67 15.10
CA ARG A 51 -5.74 3.24 15.73
C ARG A 51 -6.79 2.86 14.70
N TRP A 52 -6.89 3.62 13.62
CA TRP A 52 -7.82 3.35 12.53
C TRP A 52 -7.45 2.05 11.80
N ALA A 53 -6.16 1.76 11.63
CA ALA A 53 -5.69 0.48 11.09
C ALA A 53 -6.13 -0.75 11.92
N CYS A 54 -6.49 -0.57 13.19
CA CYS A 54 -7.08 -1.62 14.02
C CYS A 54 -8.60 -1.82 13.76
N LEU A 55 -9.25 -0.86 13.10
CA LEU A 55 -10.70 -0.86 12.85
C LEU A 55 -11.04 -1.11 11.38
N GLN A 56 -10.17 -0.69 10.46
CA GLN A 56 -10.34 -0.77 9.02
C GLN A 56 -9.00 -1.11 8.37
N THR A 57 -9.02 -1.74 7.20
CA THR A 57 -7.78 -2.02 6.47
C THR A 57 -7.23 -0.71 5.89
N LEU A 58 -6.02 -0.35 6.31
CA LEU A 58 -5.24 0.73 5.71
C LEU A 58 -4.13 0.12 4.87
N ALA A 59 -3.78 0.74 3.76
CA ALA A 59 -2.68 0.27 2.93
C ALA A 59 -1.76 1.40 2.48
N PHE A 60 -0.45 1.19 2.61
CA PHE A 60 0.56 2.13 2.14
C PHE A 60 0.96 1.79 0.71
N GLY A 61 0.68 2.71 -0.21
CA GLY A 61 0.98 2.54 -1.63
C GLY A 61 2.41 2.87 -1.99
N SER A 62 2.90 2.19 -3.02
CA SER A 62 4.19 2.47 -3.70
C SER A 62 4.31 3.91 -4.23
N ASP A 63 3.20 4.63 -4.38
CA ASP A 63 3.17 6.06 -4.71
C ASP A 63 3.29 6.99 -3.48
N GLY A 64 3.53 6.42 -2.29
CA GLY A 64 3.67 7.15 -1.03
C GLY A 64 2.35 7.59 -0.39
N ARG A 65 1.20 7.12 -0.89
CA ARG A 65 -0.13 7.47 -0.37
C ARG A 65 -0.67 6.42 0.58
N VAL A 66 -1.61 6.83 1.42
CA VAL A 66 -2.37 5.93 2.30
C VAL A 66 -3.74 5.71 1.68
N TYR A 67 -4.09 4.44 1.51
CA TYR A 67 -5.37 3.97 1.00
C TYR A 67 -6.19 3.38 2.16
N VAL A 68 -7.47 3.70 2.19
CA VAL A 68 -8.44 3.11 3.14
C VAL A 68 -9.38 2.22 2.36
N GLU A 69 -9.69 1.04 2.89
CA GLU A 69 -10.63 0.08 2.31
C GLU A 69 -11.96 0.74 1.89
N GLU A 70 -12.53 0.27 0.78
CA GLU A 70 -13.84 0.68 0.33
C GLU A 70 -14.88 0.58 1.46
N ARG A 71 -15.84 1.51 1.48
CA ARG A 71 -16.89 1.66 2.51
C ARG A 71 -16.44 2.31 3.82
N ALA A 72 -15.14 2.41 4.10
CA ALA A 72 -14.66 3.16 5.26
C ALA A 72 -14.67 4.68 5.04
N ILE A 73 -14.56 5.12 3.78
CA ILE A 73 -14.61 6.53 3.36
C ILE A 73 -15.32 6.67 2.01
N ASP A 74 -15.80 7.89 1.72
CA ASP A 74 -16.42 8.25 0.44
C ASP A 74 -15.38 8.27 -0.69
N ALA A 75 -15.78 7.83 -1.89
CA ALA A 75 -14.91 7.70 -3.06
C ALA A 75 -14.71 9.01 -3.82
N ALA A 76 -15.62 9.99 -3.66
CA ALA A 76 -15.69 11.15 -4.54
C ALA A 76 -14.37 11.96 -4.53
N GLY A 77 -13.79 12.14 -5.72
CA GLY A 77 -12.57 12.94 -5.92
C GLY A 77 -11.26 12.28 -5.46
N ARG A 78 -11.28 11.00 -5.03
CA ARG A 78 -10.10 10.29 -4.53
C ARG A 78 -9.45 9.42 -5.59
N LYS A 79 -8.14 9.22 -5.49
CA LYS A 79 -7.44 8.20 -6.29
C LYS A 79 -7.84 6.83 -5.76
N VAL A 80 -8.14 5.91 -6.67
CA VAL A 80 -8.51 4.53 -6.37
C VAL A 80 -7.30 3.63 -6.59
N PHE A 81 -7.10 2.66 -5.70
CA PHE A 81 -6.28 1.49 -5.97
C PHE A 81 -7.17 0.25 -5.93
N ARG A 82 -6.99 -0.64 -6.89
CA ARG A 82 -7.64 -1.94 -6.92
C ARG A 82 -6.57 -3.00 -7.18
N GLY A 83 -6.44 -3.94 -6.26
CA GLY A 83 -5.39 -4.94 -6.31
C GLY A 83 -5.82 -6.30 -5.78
N TYR A 84 -5.09 -7.35 -6.14
CA TYR A 84 -5.31 -8.70 -5.62
C TYR A 84 -4.21 -9.12 -4.65
N ALA A 85 -4.59 -9.91 -3.65
CA ALA A 85 -3.69 -10.38 -2.61
C ALA A 85 -2.64 -11.35 -3.19
N LEU A 86 -1.38 -11.11 -2.86
CA LEU A 86 -0.35 -12.13 -3.01
C LEU A 86 -0.64 -13.33 -2.11
N THR A 87 -0.23 -14.52 -2.56
CA THR A 87 -0.16 -15.71 -1.70
C THR A 87 1.00 -15.56 -0.74
N ASP A 88 0.98 -16.30 0.37
CA ASP A 88 2.07 -16.31 1.34
C ASP A 88 3.44 -16.59 0.69
N ARG A 89 3.47 -17.48 -0.30
CA ARG A 89 4.69 -17.80 -1.07
C ARG A 89 5.18 -16.61 -1.90
N GLU A 90 4.29 -15.92 -2.59
CA GLU A 90 4.65 -14.75 -3.40
C GLU A 90 5.03 -13.55 -2.52
N ALA A 91 4.29 -13.34 -1.42
CA ALA A 91 4.58 -12.30 -0.44
C ALA A 91 5.96 -12.53 0.21
N GLY A 92 6.28 -13.78 0.59
CA GLY A 92 7.60 -14.13 1.12
C GLY A 92 8.73 -13.78 0.15
N ARG A 93 8.58 -14.11 -1.14
CA ARG A 93 9.56 -13.71 -2.18
C ARG A 93 9.66 -12.19 -2.32
N ALA A 94 8.54 -11.50 -2.34
CA ALA A 94 8.53 -10.03 -2.43
C ALA A 94 9.27 -9.40 -1.24
N PHE A 95 9.06 -9.91 -0.03
CA PHE A 95 9.77 -9.44 1.17
C PHE A 95 11.28 -9.66 1.10
N GLU A 96 11.73 -10.82 0.63
CA GLU A 96 13.17 -11.09 0.42
C GLU A 96 13.79 -10.08 -0.56
N GLU A 97 13.07 -9.77 -1.64
CA GLU A 97 13.49 -8.78 -2.63
C GLU A 97 13.54 -7.36 -2.06
N PHE A 98 12.51 -6.94 -1.32
CA PHE A 98 12.49 -5.64 -0.66
C PHE A 98 13.60 -5.51 0.37
N HIS A 99 13.85 -6.56 1.16
CA HIS A 99 14.93 -6.57 2.13
C HIS A 99 16.29 -6.41 1.45
N ARG A 100 16.54 -7.17 0.37
CA ARG A 100 17.76 -7.06 -0.43
C ARG A 100 17.94 -5.67 -1.04
N MET A 101 16.88 -5.09 -1.59
CA MET A 101 16.90 -3.73 -2.13
C MET A 101 17.23 -2.70 -1.03
N ALA A 102 16.55 -2.76 0.12
CA ALA A 102 16.79 -1.86 1.24
C ALA A 102 18.23 -1.95 1.75
N PHE A 103 18.76 -3.16 1.84
CA PHE A 103 20.17 -3.39 2.18
C PHE A 103 21.11 -2.74 1.16
N ASN A 104 20.92 -3.02 -0.13
CA ASN A 104 21.75 -2.46 -1.20
C ASN A 104 21.73 -0.92 -1.23
N LEU A 105 20.55 -0.32 -1.06
CA LEU A 105 20.40 1.13 -0.97
C LEU A 105 21.13 1.72 0.24
N THR A 106 21.07 1.03 1.39
CA THR A 106 21.79 1.45 2.61
C THR A 106 23.30 1.46 2.38
N ILE A 107 23.84 0.39 1.79
CA ILE A 107 25.27 0.30 1.47
C ILE A 107 25.69 1.39 0.49
N ALA A 108 24.92 1.60 -0.58
CA ALA A 108 25.20 2.66 -1.55
C ALA A 108 25.21 4.04 -0.88
N ALA A 109 24.25 4.34 -0.02
CA ALA A 109 24.17 5.60 0.72
C ALA A 109 25.37 5.82 1.67
N ILE A 110 25.92 4.77 2.25
CA ILE A 110 27.13 4.83 3.09
C ILE A 110 28.38 5.10 2.23
N GLN A 111 28.49 4.47 1.07
CA GLN A 111 29.66 4.59 0.16
C GLN A 111 29.72 5.92 -0.60
N THR A 112 28.59 6.64 -0.70
CA THR A 112 28.52 7.94 -1.39
C THR A 112 28.82 9.12 -0.45
N LYS A 113 29.08 8.85 0.84
CA LYS A 113 29.57 9.82 1.82
C LYS A 113 31.09 9.73 1.95
#